data_AF-A0A8S3E5K1-F1
#
_entry.id   AF-A0A8S3E5K1-F1
#
_cell.length_a   1.000
_cell.length_b   1.000
_cell.length_c   1.000
_cell.angle_alpha   90.00
_cell.angle_beta   90.00
_cell.angle_gamma   90.00
#
_symmetry.space_group_name_H-M   'P 1'
#
loop_
_entity.id
_entity.type
_entity.pdbx_description
1 polymer ?
#
loop_
_entity_poly.entity_id
_entity_poly.type
_entity_poly.pdbx_seq_one_letter_code
_entity_poly.pdbx_strand_id
1 'polypeptide(L)' 'IEHDGLGRYRDPLNPYGDFQTMIKITCILKPGGLLFLSVPLNTQDFIQFNLHRIYGPIRLPLLYRHFHVVEVLGSG' A
#
# COMPACT_ATOMS: atom_id res chain seq x y z
N ILE A 1 -4.89 3.36 2.23
CA ILE A 1 -4.30 2.82 0.98
C ILE A 1 -4.63 1.34 0.79
N GLU A 2 -4.52 0.56 1.85
CA GLU A 2 -4.82 -0.86 1.93
C GLU A 2 -6.25 -1.22 1.49
N HIS A 3 -7.20 -0.28 1.57
CA HIS A 3 -8.58 -0.44 1.11
C HIS A 3 -8.84 0.07 -0.32
N ASP A 4 -7.89 0.73 -0.97
CA ASP A 4 -8.12 1.40 -2.26
C ASP A 4 -8.47 0.39 -3.36
N GLY A 5 -9.58 0.61 -4.06
CA GLY A 5 -10.05 -0.31 -5.10
C GLY A 5 -10.70 -1.58 -4.57
N LEU A 6 -11.07 -1.62 -3.28
CA LEU A 6 -11.90 -2.69 -2.72
C LEU A 6 -13.39 -2.34 -2.69
N GLY A 7 -13.79 -1.14 -3.12
CA GLY A 7 -15.20 -0.73 -3.11
C GLY A 7 -15.75 -0.51 -1.70
N ARG A 8 -14.87 -0.30 -0.72
CA ARG A 8 -15.24 -0.04 0.68
C ARG A 8 -16.13 1.19 0.81
N TYR A 9 -15.87 2.21 -0.01
CA TYR A 9 -16.55 3.49 0.02
C TYR A 9 -17.40 3.72 -1.23
N ARG A 10 -17.87 2.62 -1.85
CA ARG A 10 -18.58 2.64 -3.15
C ARG A 10 -17.68 3.12 -4.30
N ASP A 11 -16.36 3.10 -4.09
CA ASP A 11 -15.36 3.28 -5.14
C ASP A 11 -15.37 2.10 -6.12
N PRO A 12 -14.98 2.30 -7.39
CA PRO A 12 -14.85 1.20 -8.34
C PRO A 12 -13.86 0.15 -7.85
N LEU A 13 -14.18 -1.12 -8.06
CA LEU A 13 -13.24 -2.20 -7.80
C LEU A 13 -12.02 -2.07 -8.72
N ASN A 14 -10.84 -2.08 -8.12
CA ASN A 14 -9.57 -1.98 -8.81
C ASN A 14 -8.51 -2.79 -8.05
N PRO A 15 -8.09 -3.96 -8.59
CA PRO A 15 -7.06 -4.79 -7.99
C PRO A 15 -5.71 -4.08 -7.80
N TYR A 16 -5.45 -3.00 -8.53
CA TYR A 16 -4.22 -2.20 -8.48
C TYR A 16 -4.40 -0.84 -7.78
N GLY A 17 -5.53 -0.63 -7.08
CA GLY A 17 -5.87 0.67 -6.48
C GLY A 17 -4.81 1.19 -5.52
N ASP A 18 -4.29 0.35 -4.64
CA ASP A 18 -3.21 0.69 -3.70
C ASP A 18 -1.91 1.09 -4.41
N PHE A 19 -1.50 0.38 -5.46
CA PHE A 19 -0.31 0.74 -6.25
C PHE A 19 -0.50 2.06 -7.00
N GLN A 20 -1.68 2.29 -7.58
CA GLN A 20 -1.99 3.56 -8.25
C GLN A 20 -1.98 4.71 -7.24
N THR A 21 -2.48 4.50 -6.03
CA THR A 21 -2.39 5.49 -4.96
C THR A 21 -0.93 5.76 -4.57
N MET A 22 -0.08 4.73 -4.45
CA MET A 22 1.36 4.92 -4.19
C MET A 22 2.04 5.75 -5.29
N ILE A 23 1.72 5.50 -6.56
CA ILE A 23 2.22 6.31 -7.68
C ILE A 23 1.73 7.76 -7.56
N LYS A 24 0.45 8.00 -7.26
CA LYS A 24 -0.06 9.36 -7.05
C LYS A 24 0.66 10.08 -5.91
N ILE A 25 0.99 9.37 -4.83
CA ILE A 25 1.77 9.91 -3.70
C ILE A 25 3.15 10.40 -4.19
N THR A 26 3.82 9.66 -5.08
CA THR A 26 5.10 10.11 -5.66
C THR A 26 4.99 11.43 -6.44
N CYS A 27 3.84 11.70 -7.07
CA CYS A 27 3.63 12.93 -7.85
C CYS A 27 3.37 14.16 -6.98
N ILE A 28 2.83 13.99 -5.77
CA ILE A 28 2.48 15.11 -4.87
C ILE A 28 3.53 15.36 -3.79
N LEU A 29 4.42 14.40 -3.55
CA LEU A 29 5.55 14.58 -2.65
C LEU A 29 6.56 15.57 -3.25
N LYS A 30 7.07 16.47 -2.40
CA LYS A 30 8.20 17.32 -2.79
C LYS A 30 9.44 16.45 -3.02
N PRO A 31 10.38 16.88 -3.88
CA PRO A 31 11.68 16.23 -3.98
C PRO A 31 12.34 16.08 -2.61
N GLY A 32 12.76 14.86 -2.27
CA GLY A 32 13.33 14.52 -0.96
C GLY A 32 12.34 14.42 0.21
N GLY A 33 11.03 14.53 -0.06
CA GLY A 33 9.99 14.35 0.95
C GLY A 33 9.92 12.91 1.48
N LEU A 34 9.53 12.76 2.75
CA LEU A 34 9.38 11.46 3.40
C LEU A 34 7.92 11.01 3.38
N LEU A 35 7.72 9.71 3.13
CA LEU A 35 6.45 9.02 3.31
C LEU A 35 6.55 8.10 4.53
N PHE A 36 5.71 8.34 5.53
CA PHE A 36 5.50 7.40 6.62
C PHE A 36 4.34 6.48 6.25
N LEU A 37 4.63 5.19 6.04
CA LEU A 37 3.66 4.19 5.60
C LEU A 37 3.44 3.15 6.71
N SER A 38 2.18 2.99 7.14
CA SER A 38 1.75 1.92 8.04
C SER A 38 0.67 1.11 7.34
N VAL A 39 0.87 -0.21 7.25
CA VAL A 39 -0.06 -1.14 6.62
C VAL A 39 -0.09 -2.46 7.39
N PRO A 40 -1.19 -3.23 7.32
CA PRO A 40 -1.27 -4.56 7.93
C PRO A 40 -0.30 -5.53 7.26
N LEU A 41 0.47 -6.27 8.07
CA LEU A 41 1.43 -7.27 7.60
C LEU A 41 1.02 -8.69 8.02
N ASN A 42 1.37 -9.68 7.20
CA ASN A 42 1.29 -11.10 7.55
C ASN A 42 2.29 -11.92 6.72
N THR A 43 2.48 -13.19 7.06
CA THR A 43 3.34 -14.14 6.34
C THR A 43 2.86 -14.45 4.92
N GLN A 44 1.59 -14.15 4.60
CA GLN A 44 0.98 -14.33 3.29
C GLN A 44 0.15 -13.10 2.91
N ASP A 45 0.14 -12.78 1.62
CA ASP A 45 -0.71 -11.76 1.05
C ASP A 45 -2.18 -12.22 1.06
N PHE A 46 -3.08 -11.42 1.61
CA PHE A 46 -4.51 -11.72 1.52
C PHE A 46 -5.39 -10.47 1.57
N ILE A 47 -6.65 -10.63 1.15
CA ILE A 47 -7.65 -9.55 1.12
C ILE A 47 -8.80 -9.94 2.03
N GLN A 48 -9.11 -9.10 3.02
CA GLN A 48 -10.26 -9.29 3.89
C GLN A 48 -11.50 -8.62 3.29
N PHE A 49 -12.13 -9.28 2.31
CA PHE A 49 -13.28 -8.75 1.55
C PHE A 49 -13.06 -7.29 1.12
N ASN A 50 -13.99 -6.38 1.43
CA ASN A 50 -13.85 -4.95 1.13
C ASN A 50 -13.25 -4.13 2.29
N LEU A 51 -12.76 -4.78 3.34
CA LEU A 51 -12.25 -4.08 4.53
C LEU A 51 -10.85 -3.53 4.28
N HIS A 52 -9.89 -4.40 3.98
CA HIS A 52 -8.49 -4.03 3.70
C HIS A 52 -7.69 -5.18 3.09
N ARG A 53 -6.54 -4.82 2.50
CA ARG A 53 -5.46 -5.75 2.14
C ARG A 53 -4.52 -5.95 3.33
N ILE A 54 -4.04 -7.18 3.48
CA ILE A 54 -2.93 -7.53 4.36
C ILE A 54 -1.75 -7.93 3.49
N TYR A 55 -0.62 -7.28 3.70
CA TYR A 55 0.54 -7.37 2.84
C TYR A 55 1.50 -8.44 3.34
N GLY A 56 1.90 -9.32 2.43
CA GLY A 56 2.90 -10.35 2.63
C GLY A 56 4.08 -10.18 1.69
N PRO A 57 4.90 -11.23 1.50
CA PRO A 57 6.19 -11.12 0.82
C PRO A 57 6.08 -10.76 -0.67
N ILE A 58 4.91 -10.93 -1.31
CA ILE A 58 4.75 -10.67 -2.75
C ILE A 58 4.27 -9.23 -2.97
N ARG A 59 3.23 -8.78 -2.27
CA ARG A 59 2.61 -7.48 -2.55
C ARG A 59 3.33 -6.33 -1.84
N LEU A 60 3.89 -6.57 -0.65
CA LEU A 60 4.55 -5.53 0.13
C LEU A 60 5.70 -4.86 -0.64
N PRO A 61 6.66 -5.59 -1.25
CA PRO A 61 7.75 -4.95 -1.98
C PRO A 61 7.28 -4.16 -3.20
N LEU A 62 6.16 -4.57 -3.82
CA LEU A 62 5.55 -3.86 -4.93
C LEU A 62 4.88 -2.55 -4.48
N LEU A 63 4.36 -2.51 -3.26
CA LEU A 63 3.68 -1.33 -2.71
C LEU A 63 4.64 -0.13 -2.61
N TYR A 64 5.82 -0.34 -2.05
CA TYR A 64 6.81 0.74 -1.88
C TYR A 64 7.86 0.81 -2.99
N ARG A 65 7.70 0.10 -4.11
CA ARG A 65 8.73 -0.04 -5.16
C ARG A 65 9.25 1.27 -5.79
N HIS A 66 8.50 2.36 -5.67
CA HIS A 66 8.85 3.68 -6.17
C HIS A 66 9.51 4.58 -5.10
N PHE A 67 9.72 4.03 -3.90
CA PHE A 67 10.32 4.71 -2.77
C PHE A 67 11.62 4.03 -2.38
N HIS A 68 12.58 4.83 -1.92
CA HIS A 68 13.76 4.32 -1.23
C HIS A 68 13.41 4.10 0.24
N VAL A 69 13.47 2.86 0.71
CA VAL A 69 13.19 2.54 2.12
C VAL A 69 14.35 3.01 2.98
N VAL A 70 14.06 3.94 3.91
CA VAL A 70 15.05 4.50 4.84
C VAL A 70 15.09 3.72 6.16
N GLU A 71 13.91 3.34 6.66
CA GLU A 71 13.75 2.67 7.94
C GLU A 71 12.50 1.79 7.92
N VAL A 72 12.52 0.69 8.66
CA VAL A 72 11.38 -0.20 8.90
C VAL A 72 11.18 -0.33 10.41
N LEU A 73 9.98 0.01 10.87
CA LEU A 73 9.60 -0.09 12.27
C LEU A 73 8.53 -1.17 12.43
N GLY A 74 8.82 -2.18 13.26
CA GLY A 74 7.97 -3.34 13.47
C GLY A 74 8.46 -4.58 12.71
N SER A 75 8.23 -5.76 13.29
CA SER A 75 8.63 -7.05 12.73
C SER A 75 7.39 -7.80 12.23
N GLY A 76 7.40 -8.16 10.95
CA GLY A 76 6.57 -9.20 10.35
C GLY A 76 7.46 -10.35 9.90
#